data_AF-A0A383A4M2-F1
#
_entry.id   AF-A0A383A4M2-F1
#
_cell.length_a   1.000
_cell.length_b   1.000
_cell.length_c   1.000
_cell.angle_alpha   90.00
_cell.angle_beta   90.00
_cell.angle_gamma   90.00
#
_symmetry.space_group_name_H-M   'P 1'
#
loop_
_entity.id
_entity.type
_entity.pdbx_description
1 polymer ?
#
loop_
_entity_poly.entity_id
_entity_poly.type
_entity_poly.pdbx_seq_one_letter_code
_entity_poly.pdbx_strand_id
1 'polypeptide(L)'
;MNLISERGERDLFGSIKKLPNVKIIYLHAREIIERLADGSLDIGFSGYDLLKESEINIQKKISVQKKYNFGKANLVVAIPDEWIDVQTIADLEEIDFDFKDKKNKRLRVATKYPNLTREFLFSKGVTQFKLVNSLGATEIYPFTGSSEIITDITSSGETLKAN
;
A
#
# COMPACT_ATOMS: atom_id res chain seq x y z
N MET A 1 -2.22 -21.49 -22.63
CA MET A 1 -2.08 -20.22 -23.39
C MET A 1 -0.60 -20.03 -23.61
N ASN A 2 -0.12 -19.98 -24.85
CA ASN A 2 1.33 -19.95 -25.13
C ASN A 2 1.74 -18.51 -25.42
N LEU A 3 2.51 -17.94 -24.50
CA LEU A 3 3.16 -16.64 -24.64
C LEU A 3 4.38 -16.78 -25.53
N ILE A 4 4.58 -15.83 -26.43
CA ILE A 4 5.76 -15.74 -27.28
C ILE A 4 6.48 -14.44 -26.92
N SER A 5 7.79 -14.55 -26.68
CA SER A 5 8.73 -13.44 -26.53
C SER A 5 9.80 -13.58 -27.61
N GLU A 6 10.12 -12.51 -28.32
CA GLU A 6 11.11 -12.55 -29.41
C GLU A 6 12.54 -12.57 -28.87
N ARG A 7 12.79 -11.95 -27.70
CA ARG A 7 14.14 -11.79 -27.11
C ARG A 7 14.36 -12.58 -25.81
N GLY A 8 13.46 -13.48 -25.43
CA GLY A 8 13.58 -14.30 -24.22
C GLY A 8 13.08 -13.60 -22.94
N GLU A 9 13.65 -13.93 -21.77
CA GLU A 9 13.13 -13.51 -20.46
C GLU A 9 13.22 -12.00 -20.16
N ARG A 10 14.08 -11.26 -20.87
CA ARG A 10 14.27 -9.80 -20.67
C ARG A 10 13.43 -8.93 -21.60
N ASP A 11 12.58 -9.55 -22.41
CA ASP A 11 11.75 -8.80 -23.34
C ASP A 11 10.61 -8.10 -22.59
N LEU A 12 10.42 -6.81 -22.85
CA LEU A 12 9.35 -6.02 -22.27
C LEU A 12 8.03 -6.21 -23.02
N PHE A 13 8.08 -6.89 -24.16
CA PHE A 13 6.93 -7.16 -25.02
C PHE A 13 6.73 -8.66 -25.21
N GLY A 14 5.46 -9.06 -25.28
CA GLY A 14 5.05 -10.42 -25.61
C GLY A 14 3.85 -10.43 -26.53
N SER A 15 3.57 -11.60 -27.10
CA SER A 15 2.37 -11.83 -27.91
C SER A 15 1.73 -13.18 -27.58
N ILE A 16 0.49 -13.37 -27.99
CA ILE A 16 -0.26 -14.61 -27.78
C ILE A 16 -0.50 -15.26 -29.14
N LYS A 17 0.03 -16.48 -29.34
CA LYS A 17 0.00 -17.16 -30.65
C LYS A 17 -1.38 -17.23 -31.32
N LYS A 18 -2.44 -17.36 -30.53
CA LYS A 18 -3.84 -17.49 -31.01
C LYS A 18 -4.61 -16.17 -31.02
N LEU A 19 -4.00 -15.04 -30.66
CA LEU A 19 -4.62 -13.72 -30.58
C LEU A 19 -3.65 -12.67 -31.15
N PRO A 20 -3.57 -12.51 -32.48
CA PRO A 20 -2.58 -11.64 -33.14
C PRO A 20 -2.75 -10.15 -32.81
N ASN A 21 -3.97 -9.73 -32.45
CA ASN A 21 -4.29 -8.35 -32.09
C ASN A 21 -3.98 -8.02 -30.62
N VAL A 22 -3.45 -8.98 -29.84
CA VAL A 22 -3.12 -8.75 -28.43
C VAL A 22 -1.61 -8.65 -28.27
N LYS A 23 -1.17 -7.50 -27.77
CA LYS A 23 0.20 -7.22 -27.37
C LYS A 23 0.28 -7.20 -25.85
N ILE A 24 1.27 -7.90 -25.31
CA ILE A 24 1.57 -7.91 -23.87
C ILE A 24 2.73 -6.98 -23.62
N ILE A 25 2.65 -6.21 -22.55
CA ILE A 25 3.71 -5.34 -22.08
C ILE A 25 3.96 -5.69 -20.61
N TYR A 26 5.20 -5.99 -20.25
CA TYR A 26 5.61 -6.22 -18.87
C TYR A 26 6.01 -4.89 -18.25
N LEU A 27 5.30 -4.47 -17.20
CA LEU A 27 5.43 -3.16 -16.56
C LEU A 27 5.49 -3.32 -15.04
N HIS A 28 6.01 -2.28 -14.38
CA HIS A 28 5.90 -2.19 -12.93
C HIS A 28 4.42 -2.11 -12.51
N ALA A 29 4.03 -2.80 -11.44
CA ALA A 29 2.61 -2.92 -11.04
C ALA A 29 1.92 -1.56 -10.85
N ARG A 30 2.63 -0.56 -10.31
CA ARG A 30 2.12 0.81 -10.17
C ARG A 30 1.87 1.49 -11.53
N GLU A 31 2.76 1.29 -12.49
CA GLU A 31 2.62 1.87 -13.84
C GLU A 31 1.40 1.30 -14.57
N ILE A 32 1.05 0.03 -14.33
CA ILE A 32 -0.16 -0.58 -14.88
C ILE A 32 -1.41 0.20 -14.46
N ILE A 33 -1.49 0.67 -13.22
CA ILE A 33 -2.63 1.47 -12.74
C ILE A 33 -2.70 2.82 -13.47
N GLU A 34 -1.58 3.53 -13.56
CA GLU A 34 -1.52 4.84 -14.24
C GLU A 34 -1.93 4.72 -15.72
N ARG A 35 -1.39 3.71 -16.42
CA ARG A 35 -1.63 3.52 -17.84
C ARG A 35 -3.02 2.98 -18.19
N LEU A 36 -3.68 2.30 -17.25
CA LEU A 36 -5.12 2.00 -17.38
C LEU A 36 -5.95 3.29 -17.26
N ALA A 37 -5.56 4.22 -16.39
CA ALA A 37 -6.28 5.46 -16.17
C ALA A 37 -6.04 6.54 -17.26
N ASP A 38 -4.91 6.51 -17.96
CA ASP A 38 -4.67 7.38 -19.12
C ASP A 38 -5.16 6.80 -20.46
N GLY A 39 -5.57 5.51 -20.47
CA GLY A 39 -6.09 4.82 -21.64
C GLY A 39 -5.01 4.26 -22.58
N SER A 40 -3.74 4.28 -22.19
CA SER A 40 -2.63 3.68 -22.95
C SER A 40 -2.48 2.16 -22.73
N LEU A 41 -3.27 1.57 -21.82
CA LEU A 41 -3.49 0.14 -21.66
C LEU A 41 -4.99 -0.16 -21.62
N ASP A 42 -5.40 -1.22 -22.31
CA ASP A 42 -6.79 -1.68 -22.30
C ASP A 42 -7.12 -2.58 -21.09
N ILE A 43 -6.17 -3.46 -20.73
CA ILE A 43 -6.32 -4.48 -19.66
C ILE A 43 -4.99 -4.60 -18.90
N GLY A 44 -5.06 -4.76 -17.57
CA GLY A 44 -3.89 -4.92 -16.72
C GLY A 44 -4.13 -5.81 -15.50
N PHE A 45 -3.04 -6.36 -14.97
CA PHE A 45 -3.00 -7.15 -13.74
C PHE A 45 -2.12 -6.41 -12.73
N SER A 46 -2.67 -5.98 -11.60
CA SER A 46 -1.92 -5.23 -10.59
C SER A 46 -2.47 -5.47 -9.18
N GLY A 47 -1.74 -4.98 -8.17
CA GLY A 47 -2.14 -5.01 -6.77
C GLY A 47 -3.39 -4.15 -6.52
N TYR A 48 -4.33 -4.69 -5.75
CA TYR A 48 -5.55 -3.97 -5.39
C TYR A 48 -5.26 -2.83 -4.42
N ASP A 49 -4.25 -3.00 -3.57
CA ASP A 49 -3.66 -1.99 -2.71
C ASP A 49 -3.14 -0.80 -3.52
N LEU A 50 -2.42 -1.04 -4.62
CA LEU A 50 -1.90 0.03 -5.48
C LEU A 50 -3.02 0.84 -6.13
N LEU A 51 -4.09 0.17 -6.57
CA LEU A 51 -5.29 0.86 -7.06
C LEU A 51 -5.90 1.74 -5.95
N LYS A 52 -6.07 1.19 -4.75
CA LYS A 52 -6.66 1.93 -3.63
C LYS A 52 -5.78 3.07 -3.11
N GLU A 53 -4.47 2.93 -3.24
CA GLU A 53 -3.50 3.96 -2.90
C GLU A 53 -3.41 5.07 -3.96
N SER A 54 -3.83 4.80 -5.20
CA SER A 54 -3.83 5.80 -6.28
C SER A 54 -4.85 6.93 -6.04
N GLU A 55 -4.70 8.03 -6.77
CA GLU A 55 -5.62 9.17 -6.67
C GLU A 55 -7.08 8.78 -7.01
N ILE A 56 -8.05 9.49 -6.42
CA ILE A 56 -9.48 9.15 -6.58
C ILE A 56 -9.99 9.26 -8.03
N ASN A 57 -9.41 10.15 -8.83
CA ASN A 57 -9.65 10.30 -10.26
C ASN A 57 -9.19 9.06 -11.06
N ILE A 58 -8.04 8.48 -10.72
CA ILE A 58 -7.51 7.24 -11.30
C ILE A 58 -8.42 6.07 -10.95
N GLN A 59 -8.76 5.94 -9.67
CA GLN A 59 -9.65 4.87 -9.18
C GLN A 59 -10.99 4.85 -9.94
N LYS A 60 -11.58 6.02 -10.19
CA LYS A 60 -12.87 6.15 -10.90
C LYS A 60 -12.81 5.72 -12.37
N LYS A 61 -11.64 5.74 -12.99
CA LYS A 61 -11.47 5.36 -14.40
C LYS A 61 -11.25 3.86 -14.60
N ILE A 62 -10.95 3.12 -13.53
CA ILE A 62 -10.56 1.71 -13.61
C ILE A 62 -11.66 0.84 -13.03
N SER A 63 -12.13 -0.13 -13.82
CA SER A 63 -13.12 -1.11 -13.38
C SER A 63 -12.46 -2.45 -13.05
N VAL A 64 -12.57 -2.90 -11.79
CA VAL A 64 -12.02 -4.20 -11.36
C VAL A 64 -12.97 -5.32 -11.74
N GLN A 65 -12.57 -6.14 -12.73
CA GLN A 65 -13.38 -7.24 -13.24
C GLN A 65 -13.24 -8.53 -12.41
N LYS A 66 -12.06 -8.77 -11.84
CA LYS A 66 -11.76 -10.02 -11.12
C LYS A 66 -10.69 -9.82 -10.06
N LYS A 67 -10.88 -10.48 -8.91
CA LYS A 67 -9.85 -10.67 -7.88
C LYS A 67 -9.35 -12.11 -7.93
N TYR A 68 -8.04 -12.30 -7.83
CA TYR A 68 -7.41 -13.62 -7.85
C TYR A 68 -7.03 -14.06 -6.43
N ASN A 69 -6.91 -15.37 -6.23
CA ASN A 69 -6.66 -15.97 -4.90
C ASN A 69 -5.17 -16.02 -4.49
N PHE A 70 -4.34 -15.15 -5.03
CA PHE A 70 -2.90 -15.04 -4.72
C PHE A 70 -2.50 -13.60 -4.41
N GLY A 71 -1.31 -13.40 -3.83
CA GLY A 71 -0.82 -12.05 -3.49
C GLY A 71 -1.63 -11.37 -2.37
N LYS A 72 -2.17 -12.15 -1.44
CA LYS A 72 -2.91 -11.60 -0.29
C LYS A 72 -1.94 -10.89 0.65
N ALA A 73 -2.29 -9.68 1.03
CA ALA A 73 -1.57 -8.92 2.04
C ALA A 73 -2.57 -8.01 2.78
N ASN A 74 -2.22 -7.67 4.03
CA ASN A 74 -3.02 -6.80 4.88
C ASN A 74 -2.24 -5.52 5.16
N LEU A 75 -2.92 -4.38 5.15
CA LEU A 75 -2.42 -3.19 5.81
C LEU A 75 -2.49 -3.41 7.32
N VAL A 76 -1.37 -3.24 8.00
CA VAL A 76 -1.29 -3.40 9.46
C VAL A 76 -0.80 -2.10 10.10
N VAL A 77 -1.25 -1.87 11.33
CA VAL A 77 -0.67 -0.86 12.21
C VAL A 77 0.30 -1.58 13.14
N ALA A 78 1.52 -1.08 13.24
CA ALA A 78 2.51 -1.58 14.18
C ALA A 78 2.96 -0.45 15.11
N ILE A 79 3.06 -0.78 16.38
CA ILE A 79 3.48 0.10 17.47
C ILE A 79 4.78 -0.43 18.07
N PRO A 80 5.56 0.39 18.78
CA PRO A 80 6.71 -0.09 19.55
C PRO A 80 6.28 -1.02 20.68
N ASP A 81 7.08 -2.05 20.97
CA ASP A 81 6.82 -3.01 22.06
C ASP A 81 6.79 -2.33 23.45
N GLU A 82 7.43 -1.17 23.61
CA GLU A 82 7.40 -0.38 24.83
C GLU A 82 6.02 0.22 25.14
N TRP A 83 5.09 0.22 24.18
CA TRP A 83 3.70 0.69 24.36
C TRP A 83 2.82 -0.43 24.92
N ILE A 84 3.13 -0.87 26.14
CA ILE A 84 2.51 -2.03 26.80
C ILE A 84 0.98 -1.87 26.95
N ASP A 85 0.52 -0.64 27.16
CA ASP A 85 -0.89 -0.29 27.39
C ASP A 85 -1.69 -0.09 26.09
N VAL A 86 -1.10 -0.28 24.92
CA VAL A 86 -1.75 -0.09 23.62
C VAL A 86 -1.82 -1.42 22.90
N GLN A 87 -3.00 -2.05 22.87
CA GLN A 87 -3.17 -3.37 22.24
C GLN A 87 -4.27 -3.37 21.18
N THR A 88 -5.12 -2.35 21.20
CA THR A 88 -6.27 -2.22 20.33
C THR A 88 -6.27 -0.87 19.61
N ILE A 89 -7.12 -0.77 18.59
CA ILE A 89 -7.32 0.50 17.89
C ILE A 89 -8.00 1.55 18.77
N ALA A 90 -8.77 1.14 19.77
CA ALA A 90 -9.40 2.05 20.73
C ALA A 90 -8.35 2.67 21.66
N ASP A 91 -7.38 1.87 22.12
CA ASP A 91 -6.25 2.40 22.90
C ASP A 91 -5.45 3.41 22.06
N LEU A 92 -5.28 3.14 20.75
CA LEU A 92 -4.60 4.07 19.86
C LEU A 92 -5.36 5.40 19.66
N GLU A 93 -6.69 5.36 19.66
CA GLU A 93 -7.53 6.56 19.66
C GLU A 93 -7.28 7.39 20.92
N GLU A 94 -7.27 6.78 22.12
CA GLU A 94 -6.96 7.51 23.35
C GLU A 94 -5.56 8.16 23.32
N ILE A 95 -4.58 7.43 22.79
CA ILE A 95 -3.21 7.94 22.66
C ILE A 95 -3.12 9.13 21.71
N ASP A 96 -3.86 9.14 20.59
CA ASP A 96 -3.77 10.24 19.63
C ASP A 96 -4.27 11.57 20.22
N PHE A 97 -5.33 11.52 21.04
CA PHE A 97 -5.83 12.67 21.79
C PHE A 97 -4.84 13.10 22.88
N ASP A 98 -4.19 12.16 23.56
CA ASP A 98 -3.14 12.46 24.52
C ASP A 98 -1.95 13.20 23.88
N PHE A 99 -1.55 12.81 22.67
CA PHE A 99 -0.54 13.55 21.90
C PHE A 99 -1.00 14.99 21.62
N LYS A 100 -2.26 15.16 21.25
CA LYS A 100 -2.84 16.47 20.94
C LYS A 100 -2.92 17.37 22.17
N ASP A 101 -3.49 16.86 23.25
CA ASP A 101 -3.88 17.66 24.42
C ASP A 101 -2.70 17.87 25.38
N LYS A 102 -1.90 16.82 25.63
CA LYS A 102 -0.79 16.88 26.61
C LYS A 102 0.52 17.30 25.99
N LYS A 103 0.78 16.90 24.73
CA LYS A 103 2.08 17.15 24.06
C LYS A 103 2.02 18.27 23.02
N ASN A 104 0.84 18.83 22.76
CA ASN A 104 0.59 19.81 21.70
C ASN A 104 1.18 19.38 20.34
N LYS A 105 1.09 18.07 20.04
CA LYS A 105 1.66 17.43 18.84
C LYS A 105 0.63 16.44 18.26
N ARG A 106 0.82 16.05 17.00
CA ARG A 106 0.03 14.96 16.40
C ARG A 106 0.83 13.67 16.41
N LEU A 107 0.16 12.54 16.59
CA LEU A 107 0.74 11.21 16.47
C LEU A 107 1.35 11.04 15.07
N ARG A 108 2.64 10.69 14.97
CA ARG A 108 3.30 10.47 13.69
C ARG A 108 3.18 9.02 13.28
N VAL A 109 2.67 8.82 12.07
CA VAL A 109 2.50 7.50 11.47
C VAL A 109 3.33 7.44 10.20
N ALA A 110 4.39 6.64 10.19
CA ALA A 110 5.18 6.43 8.97
C ALA A 110 4.55 5.36 8.07
N THR A 111 4.48 5.63 6.77
CA THR A 111 3.84 4.70 5.83
C THR A 111 4.30 4.91 4.39
N LYS A 112 4.30 3.83 3.60
CA LYS A 112 4.39 3.89 2.13
C LYS A 112 3.02 4.09 1.47
N TYR A 113 1.94 3.98 2.24
CA TYR A 113 0.55 3.94 1.77
C TYR A 113 -0.29 5.03 2.46
N PRO A 114 -0.01 6.32 2.21
CA PRO A 114 -0.67 7.42 2.91
C PRO A 114 -2.20 7.45 2.74
N ASN A 115 -2.74 7.10 1.57
CA ASN A 115 -4.17 7.14 1.33
C ASN A 115 -4.89 6.02 2.08
N LEU A 116 -4.41 4.77 1.93
CA LEU A 116 -4.94 3.62 2.66
C LEU A 116 -4.84 3.80 4.17
N THR A 117 -3.71 4.33 4.66
CA THR A 117 -3.49 4.58 6.09
C THR A 117 -4.46 5.62 6.62
N ARG A 118 -4.63 6.72 5.88
CA ARG A 118 -5.56 7.79 6.26
C ARG A 118 -7.00 7.28 6.31
N GLU A 119 -7.43 6.56 5.29
CA GLU A 119 -8.77 5.98 5.22
C GLU A 119 -9.01 5.03 6.40
N PHE A 120 -8.04 4.15 6.68
CA PHE A 120 -8.13 3.21 7.81
C PHE A 120 -8.22 3.93 9.15
N LEU A 121 -7.29 4.84 9.47
CA LEU A 121 -7.25 5.53 10.76
C LEU A 121 -8.52 6.35 11.01
N PHE A 122 -8.98 7.12 10.02
CA PHE A 122 -10.22 7.88 10.14
C PHE A 122 -11.45 6.98 10.31
N SER A 123 -11.50 5.83 9.63
CA SER A 123 -12.59 4.85 9.83
C SER A 123 -12.64 4.26 11.24
N LYS A 124 -11.58 4.47 12.04
CA LYS A 124 -11.41 3.94 13.39
C LYS A 124 -11.40 5.02 14.49
N GLY A 125 -11.72 6.27 14.17
CA GLY A 125 -11.75 7.36 15.16
C GLY A 125 -10.40 8.03 15.42
N VAL A 126 -9.29 7.44 14.97
CA VAL A 126 -7.95 8.03 15.07
C VAL A 126 -7.87 9.23 14.12
N THR A 127 -7.85 10.44 14.67
CA THR A 127 -7.98 11.71 13.94
C THR A 127 -6.84 12.68 14.20
N GLN A 128 -6.11 12.53 15.30
CA GLN A 128 -5.05 13.44 15.74
C GLN A 128 -3.65 12.98 15.29
N PHE A 129 -3.53 12.63 14.01
CA PHE A 129 -2.28 12.13 13.44
C PHE A 129 -1.71 13.02 12.32
N LYS A 130 -0.41 12.82 12.04
CA LYS A 130 0.25 13.29 10.82
C LYS A 130 0.99 12.12 10.16
N LEU A 131 0.88 12.03 8.85
CA LEU A 131 1.58 11.01 8.07
C LEU A 131 3.02 11.45 7.80
N VAL A 132 3.93 10.48 7.87
CA VAL A 132 5.32 10.62 7.45
C VAL A 132 5.53 9.66 6.28
N ASN A 133 5.84 10.18 5.10
CA ASN A 133 6.07 9.33 3.93
C ASN A 133 7.35 8.51 4.13
N SER A 134 7.23 7.19 4.02
CA SER A 134 8.37 6.29 4.02
C SER A 134 8.81 5.97 2.59
N LEU A 135 10.10 6.12 2.31
CA LEU A 135 10.72 5.76 1.02
C LEU A 135 11.18 4.30 0.94
N GLY A 136 11.02 3.53 2.03
CA GLY A 136 11.62 2.21 2.23
C GLY A 136 12.02 2.03 3.69
N ALA A 137 12.22 0.77 4.11
CA ALA A 137 12.51 0.38 5.49
C ALA A 137 11.60 1.10 6.50
N THR A 138 10.29 0.90 6.40
CA THR A 138 9.32 1.64 7.22
C THR A 138 9.47 1.25 8.70
N GLU A 139 9.86 0.01 8.97
CA GLU A 139 10.15 -0.57 10.27
C GLU A 139 11.16 0.21 11.12
N ILE A 140 12.10 0.95 10.51
CA ILE A 140 13.13 1.70 11.26
C ILE A 140 12.67 3.08 11.75
N TYR A 141 11.49 3.56 11.34
CA TYR A 141 11.05 4.93 11.61
C TYR A 141 10.80 5.20 13.11
N PRO A 142 10.21 4.27 13.89
CA PRO A 142 10.12 4.41 15.34
C PRO A 142 11.49 4.50 16.02
N PHE A 143 12.43 3.62 15.65
CA PHE A 143 13.78 3.56 16.24
C PHE A 143 14.64 4.81 15.97
N THR A 144 14.40 5.47 14.84
CA THR A 144 15.08 6.74 14.49
C THR A 144 14.37 7.97 15.06
N GLY A 145 13.25 7.79 15.76
CA GLY A 145 12.41 8.89 16.27
C GLY A 145 11.70 9.68 15.17
N SER A 146 11.64 9.14 13.94
CA SER A 146 11.00 9.76 12.77
C SER A 146 9.47 9.68 12.87
N SER A 147 8.95 8.60 13.45
CA SER A 147 7.54 8.43 13.78
C SER A 147 7.35 7.79 15.15
N GLU A 148 6.12 7.78 15.65
CA GLU A 148 5.76 7.01 16.85
C GLU A 148 5.33 5.60 16.48
N ILE A 149 4.54 5.47 15.41
CA ILE A 149 4.01 4.19 14.93
C ILE A 149 4.20 4.10 13.42
N ILE A 150 3.93 2.93 12.85
CA ILE A 150 3.98 2.71 11.40
C ILE A 150 2.72 2.02 10.89
N THR A 151 2.49 2.16 9.59
CA THR A 151 1.66 1.22 8.84
C THR A 151 2.42 0.69 7.64
N ASP A 152 2.28 -0.60 7.38
CA ASP A 152 2.84 -1.23 6.18
C ASP A 152 1.91 -2.35 5.70
N ILE A 153 2.14 -2.80 4.46
CA ILE A 153 1.47 -3.97 3.91
C ILE A 153 2.33 -5.19 4.19
N THR A 154 1.74 -6.21 4.80
CA THR A 154 2.43 -7.47 5.09
C THR A 154 1.61 -8.69 4.70
N SER A 155 2.29 -9.74 4.26
CA SER A 155 1.68 -11.03 3.93
C SER A 155 1.75 -12.00 5.12
N SER A 156 2.95 -12.21 5.70
CA SER A 156 3.20 -13.13 6.83
C SER A 156 3.37 -12.42 8.18
N GLY A 157 3.64 -11.11 8.19
CA GLY A 157 4.00 -10.36 9.39
C GLY A 157 5.45 -10.57 9.86
N GLU A 158 6.23 -11.42 9.21
CA GLU A 158 7.59 -11.79 9.67
C GLU A 158 8.54 -10.60 9.72
N THR A 159 8.48 -9.69 8.73
CA THR A 159 9.33 -8.49 8.70
C THR A 159 9.11 -7.58 9.91
N LEU A 160 7.86 -7.46 10.37
CA LEU A 160 7.53 -6.66 11.55
C LEU A 160 7.95 -7.36 12.83
N LYS A 161 7.83 -8.69 12.92
CA LYS A 161 8.28 -9.44 14.10
C LYS A 161 9.80 -9.45 14.29
N ALA A 162 10.55 -9.19 13.22
CA ALA A 162 12.00 -9.19 13.25
C ALA A 162 12.62 -7.86 13.72
N ASN A 163 11.81 -6.80 13.88
CA ASN A 163 12.24 -5.46 14.28
C ASN A 163 11.41 -4.97 15.46
#